data_AF-A0A5C3PSI5-F1
#
_entry.id   AF-A0A5C3PSI5-F1
#
_cell.length_a   1.000
_cell.length_b   1.000
_cell.length_c   1.000
_cell.angle_alpha   90.00
_cell.angle_beta   90.00
_cell.angle_gamma   90.00
#
_symmetry.space_group_name_H-M   'P 1'
#
loop_
_entity.id
_entity.type
_entity.pdbx_description
1 polymer ?
#
loop_
_entity_poly.entity_id
_entity_poly.type
_entity_poly.pdbx_seq_one_letter_code
_entity_poly.pdbx_strand_id
1 'polypeptide(L)'
;MLVPPATLPGPVAAPKNTFVDKARAEERELQAPDDLTIVYARWAGCVGGRARRTAPREKKKHIYSSAIPPERPLRLGMRVRILATTPAWYSTPGDGPEKYDTYDAHIVGVVVGIAGWKDRKVVLEIKNECSVNDVESIKLRVPFVPEVTVQLEADSIPKGQREAQEADLNTYAAISACPGESRCGGSACWLPWRKLVGEAFIWEPMAEDVSERPGIKPGRKRVPLSHFAGWGKTADAEKERF
;
A
#
# COMPACT_ATOMS: atom_id res chain seq x y z
N MET A 1 65.55 -36.11 23.60
CA MET A 1 64.24 -36.80 23.45
C MET A 1 63.19 -35.71 23.29
N LEU A 2 62.60 -35.59 22.09
CA LEU A 2 61.62 -34.55 21.76
C LEU A 2 60.22 -35.09 22.11
N VAL A 3 59.51 -34.36 22.98
CA VAL A 3 58.14 -34.67 23.39
C VAL A 3 57.17 -34.18 22.29
N PRO A 4 56.25 -35.02 21.79
CA PRO A 4 55.30 -34.60 20.77
C PRO A 4 54.20 -33.68 21.35
N PRO A 5 53.67 -32.73 20.56
CA PRO A 5 52.64 -31.80 21.00
C PRO A 5 51.28 -32.47 21.14
N ALA A 6 50.57 -32.13 22.22
CA ALA A 6 49.24 -32.61 22.55
C ALA A 6 48.20 -32.14 21.53
N THR A 7 47.45 -33.08 20.97
CA THR A 7 46.34 -32.84 20.04
C THR A 7 45.13 -32.32 20.82
N LEU A 8 44.66 -31.11 20.47
CA LEU A 8 43.44 -30.55 21.07
C LEU A 8 42.19 -31.23 20.49
N PRO A 9 41.18 -31.54 21.33
CA PRO A 9 39.91 -32.10 20.87
C PRO A 9 39.13 -31.08 20.02
N GLY A 10 38.65 -31.53 18.87
CA GLY A 10 37.85 -30.73 17.94
C GLY A 10 36.46 -30.35 18.49
N PRO A 11 35.80 -29.35 17.88
CA PRO A 11 34.52 -28.82 18.34
C PRO A 11 33.41 -29.88 18.27
N VAL A 12 32.76 -30.11 19.40
CA VAL A 12 31.59 -30.99 19.54
C VAL A 12 30.39 -30.32 18.87
N ALA A 13 29.84 -30.96 17.83
CA ALA A 13 28.68 -30.48 17.11
C ALA A 13 27.45 -30.41 18.04
N ALA A 14 26.88 -29.22 18.21
CA ALA A 14 25.68 -29.01 18.99
C ALA A 14 24.47 -29.75 18.36
N PRO A 15 23.62 -30.41 19.15
CA PRO A 15 22.45 -31.12 18.65
C PRO A 15 21.44 -30.15 18.03
N LYS A 16 21.03 -30.45 16.79
CA LYS A 16 20.03 -29.67 16.05
C LYS A 16 18.65 -29.95 16.67
N ASN A 17 18.04 -28.91 17.26
CA ASN A 17 16.80 -29.00 18.01
C ASN A 17 15.58 -28.93 17.06
N THR A 18 15.29 -30.02 16.36
CA THR A 18 14.24 -30.16 15.33
C THR A 18 12.80 -30.01 15.83
N PHE A 19 12.58 -29.95 17.15
CA PHE A 19 11.23 -29.89 17.74
C PHE A 19 10.62 -28.48 17.73
N VAL A 20 11.44 -27.43 17.77
CA VAL A 20 10.96 -26.04 17.84
C VAL A 20 10.47 -25.53 16.49
N ASP A 21 11.05 -26.04 15.40
CA ASP A 21 10.67 -25.62 14.04
C ASP A 21 9.32 -26.19 13.58
N LYS A 22 8.87 -27.32 14.17
CA LYS A 22 7.63 -27.99 13.79
C LYS A 22 6.38 -27.29 14.37
N ALA A 23 6.46 -26.82 15.62
CA ALA A 23 5.34 -26.12 16.27
C ALA A 23 5.02 -24.77 15.59
N ARG A 24 6.03 -24.07 15.06
CA ARG A 24 5.87 -22.79 14.37
C ARG A 24 5.33 -22.91 12.94
N ALA A 25 5.40 -24.10 12.36
CA ALA A 25 4.84 -24.40 11.05
C ALA A 25 3.34 -24.73 11.12
N GLU A 26 2.90 -25.45 12.16
CA GLU A 26 1.48 -25.82 12.33
C GLU A 26 0.59 -24.64 12.75
N GLU A 27 1.09 -23.66 13.52
CA GLU A 27 0.32 -22.44 13.84
C GLU A 27 0.04 -21.54 12.63
N ARG A 28 0.73 -21.75 11.51
CA ARG A 28 0.52 -20.99 10.26
C ARG A 28 -0.58 -21.55 9.37
N GLU A 29 -1.04 -22.78 9.60
CA GLU A 29 -1.86 -23.52 8.63
C GLU A 29 -3.38 -23.48 8.91
N LEU A 30 -3.82 -22.77 9.97
CA LEU A 30 -5.23 -22.74 10.40
C LEU A 30 -5.87 -21.34 10.48
N GLN A 31 -5.30 -20.33 9.82
CA GLN A 31 -6.07 -19.12 9.53
C GLN A 31 -7.01 -19.39 8.35
N ALA A 32 -8.27 -19.64 8.68
CA ALA A 32 -9.32 -19.85 7.69
C ALA A 32 -9.33 -18.71 6.64
N PRO A 33 -9.63 -18.99 5.37
CA PRO A 33 -9.67 -18.01 4.28
C PRO A 33 -10.67 -16.85 4.49
N ASP A 34 -11.51 -16.92 5.54
CA ASP A 34 -12.56 -15.97 5.86
C ASP A 34 -12.12 -14.76 6.69
N ASP A 35 -10.88 -14.69 7.18
CA ASP A 35 -10.42 -13.58 8.04
C ASP A 35 -9.69 -12.47 7.26
N LEU A 36 -10.20 -12.15 6.06
CA LEU A 36 -9.71 -11.05 5.23
C LEU A 36 -10.41 -9.74 5.59
N THR A 37 -9.69 -8.79 6.18
CA THR A 37 -10.25 -7.47 6.50
C THR A 37 -10.18 -6.52 5.31
N ILE A 38 -11.30 -5.90 4.95
CA ILE A 38 -11.39 -4.91 3.87
C ILE A 38 -10.95 -3.53 4.40
N VAL A 39 -10.07 -2.88 3.65
CA VAL A 39 -9.57 -1.54 3.91
C VAL A 39 -9.86 -0.65 2.70
N TYR A 40 -10.61 0.42 2.92
CA TYR A 40 -10.86 1.44 1.92
C TYR A 40 -9.78 2.52 2.00
N ALA A 41 -9.05 2.74 0.90
CA ALA A 41 -7.96 3.70 0.92
C ALA A 41 -7.75 4.39 -0.42
N ARG A 42 -7.37 5.66 -0.38
CA ARG A 42 -6.98 6.44 -1.55
C ARG A 42 -5.51 6.20 -1.87
N TRP A 43 -5.18 6.03 -3.15
CA TRP A 43 -3.79 6.03 -3.60
C TRP A 43 -3.14 7.41 -3.40
N ALA A 44 -1.99 7.43 -2.73
CA ALA A 44 -1.26 8.65 -2.39
C ALA A 44 0.09 8.79 -3.12
N GLY A 45 0.52 7.76 -3.85
CA GLY A 45 1.76 7.77 -4.64
C GLY A 45 2.59 6.49 -4.51
N CYS A 46 3.84 6.55 -4.92
CA CYS A 46 4.84 5.49 -4.78
C CYS A 46 6.08 6.00 -4.01
N VAL A 47 6.76 5.10 -3.32
CA VAL A 47 8.10 5.36 -2.74
C VAL A 47 9.14 4.94 -3.77
N GLY A 48 10.13 5.80 -4.00
CA GLY A 48 11.09 5.68 -5.09
C GLY A 48 10.76 6.72 -6.16
N GLY A 49 11.72 7.62 -6.42
CA GLY A 49 11.58 8.62 -7.49
C GLY A 49 11.43 7.95 -8.86
N ARG A 50 11.20 8.75 -9.91
CA ARG A 50 11.22 8.21 -11.29
C ARG A 50 12.52 7.46 -11.49
N ALA A 51 12.42 6.14 -11.71
CA ALA A 51 13.58 5.29 -11.88
C ALA A 51 14.49 5.89 -12.97
N ARG A 52 15.77 6.09 -12.66
CA ARG A 52 16.77 6.33 -13.70
C ARG A 52 16.81 5.07 -14.57
N ARG A 53 16.81 5.27 -15.89
CA ARG A 53 16.64 4.22 -16.93
C ARG A 53 17.62 3.04 -16.82
N THR A 54 18.71 3.19 -16.07
CA THR A 54 19.78 2.19 -15.89
C THR A 54 19.81 1.51 -14.52
N ALA A 55 18.96 1.91 -13.56
CA ALA A 55 18.93 1.28 -12.26
C ALA A 55 18.23 -0.10 -12.34
N PRO A 56 18.67 -1.10 -11.54
CA PRO A 56 17.92 -2.34 -11.39
C PRO A 56 16.48 -2.03 -11.02
N ARG A 57 15.52 -2.83 -11.50
CA ARG A 57 14.09 -2.67 -11.19
C ARG A 57 13.89 -2.81 -9.68
N GLU A 58 13.99 -1.68 -8.97
CA GLU A 58 13.62 -1.60 -7.57
C GLU A 58 12.16 -1.99 -7.46
N LYS A 59 11.87 -2.90 -6.54
CA LYS A 59 10.51 -3.38 -6.31
C LYS A 59 9.63 -2.21 -5.91
N LYS A 60 8.50 -2.04 -6.59
CA LYS A 60 7.64 -0.88 -6.39
C LYS A 60 7.00 -0.94 -5.01
N LYS A 61 7.04 0.19 -4.31
CA LYS A 61 6.34 0.38 -3.04
C LYS A 61 5.26 1.42 -3.21
N HIS A 62 4.01 1.07 -2.90
CA HIS A 62 2.89 2.00 -3.00
C HIS A 62 2.60 2.65 -1.64
N ILE A 63 2.04 3.85 -1.70
CA ILE A 63 1.53 4.56 -0.52
C ILE A 63 0.02 4.71 -0.69
N TYR A 64 -0.72 4.24 0.31
CA TYR A 64 -2.16 4.46 0.40
C TYR A 64 -2.47 5.24 1.68
N SER A 65 -3.53 6.02 1.64
CA SER A 65 -4.06 6.72 2.82
C SER A 65 -5.52 6.34 2.98
N SER A 66 -5.85 5.76 4.13
CA SER A 66 -7.21 5.53 4.55
C SER A 66 -7.67 6.68 5.45
N ALA A 67 -8.94 7.04 5.34
CA ALA A 67 -9.65 7.91 6.28
C ALA A 67 -10.99 7.28 6.70
N ILE A 68 -11.45 6.27 5.96
CA ILE A 68 -12.65 5.50 6.25
C ILE A 68 -12.22 4.36 7.19
N PRO A 69 -12.87 4.19 8.36
CA PRO A 69 -12.54 3.09 9.26
C PRO A 69 -12.62 1.72 8.54
N PRO A 70 -11.66 0.82 8.80
CA PRO A 70 -11.76 -0.55 8.31
C PRO A 70 -12.92 -1.29 8.99
N GLU A 71 -13.34 -2.43 8.42
CA GLU A 71 -14.41 -3.26 9.01
C GLU A 71 -14.07 -3.74 10.44
N ARG A 72 -12.79 -4.00 10.69
CA ARG A 72 -12.25 -4.36 12.00
C ARG A 72 -10.92 -3.64 12.23
N PRO A 73 -10.55 -3.31 13.49
CA PRO A 73 -9.29 -2.64 13.79
C PRO A 73 -8.09 -3.44 13.31
N LEU A 74 -7.16 -2.79 12.62
CA LEU A 74 -6.01 -3.47 12.03
C LEU A 74 -4.99 -3.92 13.08
N ARG A 75 -4.55 -5.18 12.98
CA ARG A 75 -3.53 -5.78 13.83
C ARG A 75 -2.32 -6.25 13.01
N LEU A 76 -1.17 -6.38 13.65
CA LEU A 76 -0.01 -7.05 13.03
C LEU A 76 -0.33 -8.53 12.77
N GLY A 77 0.17 -9.05 11.65
CA GLY A 77 -0.13 -10.40 11.19
C GLY A 77 -1.49 -10.56 10.51
N MET A 78 -2.35 -9.54 10.55
CA MET A 78 -3.68 -9.62 9.94
C MET A 78 -3.59 -9.52 8.42
N ARG A 79 -4.42 -10.31 7.74
CA ARG A 79 -4.56 -10.28 6.29
C ARG A 79 -5.56 -9.21 5.89
N VAL A 80 -5.15 -8.35 4.97
CA VAL A 80 -5.92 -7.19 4.53
C VAL A 80 -6.04 -7.18 3.02
N ARG A 81 -7.17 -6.63 2.56
CA ARG A 81 -7.40 -6.28 1.17
C ARG A 81 -7.62 -4.78 1.07
N ILE A 82 -6.90 -4.13 0.17
CA ILE A 82 -7.10 -2.71 -0.10
C ILE A 82 -8.04 -2.55 -1.30
N LEU A 83 -9.20 -1.96 -1.07
CA LEU A 83 -10.06 -1.42 -2.11
C LEU A 83 -9.72 0.05 -2.29
N ALA A 84 -9.28 0.40 -3.49
CA ALA A 84 -8.90 1.77 -3.78
C ALA A 84 -10.16 2.62 -3.96
N THR A 85 -10.17 3.81 -3.36
CA THR A 85 -11.31 4.72 -3.37
C THR A 85 -11.05 5.91 -4.29
N THR A 86 -12.05 6.28 -5.09
CA THR A 86 -12.11 7.52 -5.87
C THR A 86 -13.41 8.25 -5.58
N PRO A 87 -13.43 9.60 -5.55
CA PRO A 87 -14.69 10.34 -5.44
C PRO A 87 -15.65 9.94 -6.56
N ALA A 88 -16.91 9.64 -6.22
CA ALA A 88 -17.91 9.11 -7.17
C ALA A 88 -18.26 10.11 -8.28
N TRP A 89 -18.13 11.42 -8.01
CA TRP A 89 -18.36 12.48 -9.00
C TRP A 89 -17.37 12.46 -10.18
N TYR A 90 -16.29 11.67 -10.12
CA TYR A 90 -15.44 11.40 -11.29
C TYR A 90 -16.11 10.48 -12.30
N SER A 91 -16.98 9.57 -11.85
CA SER A 91 -17.67 8.59 -12.70
C SER A 91 -19.11 9.02 -12.99
N THR A 92 -19.80 9.59 -11.99
CA THR A 92 -21.22 9.96 -12.05
C THR A 92 -21.39 11.45 -11.73
N PRO A 93 -21.46 12.33 -12.74
CA PRO A 93 -21.67 13.76 -12.53
C PRO A 93 -22.95 14.02 -11.72
N GLY A 94 -22.84 14.77 -10.62
CA GLY A 94 -23.96 15.10 -9.73
C GLY A 94 -23.94 14.38 -8.38
N ASP A 95 -23.10 13.37 -8.21
CA ASP A 95 -22.89 12.76 -6.89
C ASP A 95 -22.17 13.73 -5.93
N GLY A 96 -22.51 13.63 -4.63
CA GLY A 96 -21.95 14.46 -3.57
C GLY A 96 -20.48 14.14 -3.24
N PRO A 97 -19.76 15.05 -2.56
CA PRO A 97 -18.34 14.88 -2.23
C PRO A 97 -18.04 13.75 -1.24
N GLU A 98 -19.04 13.31 -0.45
CA GLU A 98 -18.91 12.23 0.53
C GLU A 98 -19.14 10.83 -0.05
N LYS A 99 -19.46 10.73 -1.34
CA LYS A 99 -19.67 9.45 -2.01
C LYS A 99 -18.39 9.04 -2.74
N TYR A 100 -17.99 7.80 -2.54
CA TYR A 100 -16.80 7.20 -3.13
C TYR A 100 -17.16 5.94 -3.90
N ASP A 101 -16.61 5.83 -5.10
CA ASP A 101 -16.54 4.56 -5.83
C ASP A 101 -15.29 3.80 -5.37
N THR A 102 -15.39 2.48 -5.38
CA THR A 102 -14.26 1.60 -5.09
C THR A 102 -13.92 0.72 -6.27
N TYR A 103 -12.64 0.42 -6.41
CA TYR A 103 -12.13 -0.58 -7.35
C TYR A 103 -11.07 -1.47 -6.70
N ASP A 104 -10.88 -2.68 -7.24
CA ASP A 104 -9.88 -3.63 -6.72
C ASP A 104 -8.48 -3.21 -7.16
N ALA A 105 -7.63 -2.80 -6.20
CA ALA A 105 -6.26 -2.40 -6.48
C ALA A 105 -5.32 -3.60 -6.72
N HIS A 106 -5.82 -4.84 -6.63
CA HIS A 106 -5.03 -6.07 -6.59
C HIS A 106 -4.00 -6.09 -5.46
N ILE A 107 -4.35 -5.46 -4.33
CA ILE A 107 -3.51 -5.45 -3.13
C ILE A 107 -4.20 -6.30 -2.07
N VAL A 108 -3.67 -7.51 -1.91
CA VAL A 108 -4.05 -8.45 -0.85
C VAL A 108 -2.75 -8.86 -0.17
N GLY A 109 -2.66 -8.67 1.14
CA GLY A 109 -1.41 -8.86 1.84
C GLY A 109 -1.55 -8.94 3.35
N VAL A 110 -0.42 -9.11 4.04
CA VAL A 110 -0.37 -9.21 5.50
C VAL A 110 0.27 -7.96 6.08
N VAL A 111 -0.31 -7.43 7.16
CA VAL A 111 0.30 -6.33 7.93
C VAL A 111 1.54 -6.87 8.65
N VAL A 112 2.73 -6.50 8.18
CA VAL A 112 3.99 -7.06 8.70
C VAL A 112 4.61 -6.23 9.82
N GLY A 113 4.26 -4.95 9.93
CA GLY A 113 4.85 -4.07 10.92
C GLY A 113 4.37 -2.62 10.85
N ILE A 114 4.94 -1.80 11.73
CA ILE A 114 4.76 -0.35 11.76
C ILE A 114 6.00 0.28 11.13
N ALA A 115 5.83 0.91 9.97
CA ALA A 115 6.90 1.62 9.26
C ALA A 115 7.21 3.00 9.89
N GLY A 116 6.33 3.52 10.73
CA GLY A 116 6.51 4.78 11.44
C GLY A 116 5.20 5.51 11.69
N TRP A 117 5.32 6.79 12.01
CA TRP A 117 4.20 7.67 12.36
C TRP A 117 4.29 8.96 11.56
N LYS A 118 3.14 9.54 11.23
CA LYS A 118 3.04 10.85 10.59
C LYS A 118 1.88 11.60 11.21
N ASP A 119 2.19 12.62 12.00
CA ASP A 119 1.20 13.41 12.75
C ASP A 119 0.33 12.47 13.61
N ARG A 120 -1.00 12.47 13.43
CA ARG A 120 -1.95 11.58 14.11
C ARG A 120 -2.21 10.28 13.35
N LYS A 121 -1.36 9.91 12.39
CA LYS A 121 -1.52 8.71 11.55
C LYS A 121 -0.40 7.72 11.80
N VAL A 122 -0.76 6.46 11.98
CA VAL A 122 0.18 5.34 11.95
C VAL A 122 0.43 4.92 10.50
N VAL A 123 1.67 4.58 10.19
CA VAL A 123 2.07 4.05 8.88
C VAL A 123 2.35 2.56 9.01
N LEU A 124 1.41 1.74 8.57
CA LEU A 124 1.54 0.29 8.55
C LEU A 124 2.27 -0.16 7.28
N GLU A 125 3.14 -1.15 7.40
CA GLU A 125 3.74 -1.85 6.26
C GLU A 125 2.95 -3.14 6.00
N ILE A 126 2.50 -3.29 4.75
CA ILE A 126 1.79 -4.47 4.27
C ILE A 126 2.64 -5.13 3.21
N LYS A 127 2.92 -6.42 3.39
CA LYS A 127 3.57 -7.23 2.36
C LYS A 127 2.52 -7.78 1.41
N ASN A 128 2.63 -7.42 0.13
CA ASN A 128 1.68 -7.86 -0.88
C ASN A 128 1.90 -9.35 -1.21
N GLU A 129 0.81 -10.09 -1.27
CA GLU A 129 0.77 -11.50 -1.68
C GLU A 129 0.28 -11.67 -3.12
N CYS A 130 -0.30 -10.61 -3.70
CA CYS A 130 -0.81 -10.66 -5.06
C CYS A 130 0.34 -10.56 -6.08
N SER A 131 0.42 -11.52 -7.00
CA SER A 131 1.40 -11.56 -8.08
C SER A 131 0.93 -10.89 -9.39
N VAL A 132 -0.32 -10.40 -9.43
CA VAL A 132 -0.88 -9.74 -10.62
C VAL A 132 -0.22 -8.39 -10.89
N ASN A 133 0.19 -7.68 -9.84
CA ASN A 133 0.94 -6.42 -9.94
C ASN A 133 2.38 -6.59 -9.44
N ASP A 134 3.24 -5.62 -9.75
CA ASP A 134 4.65 -5.62 -9.39
C ASP A 134 4.94 -4.90 -8.06
N VAL A 135 3.90 -4.69 -7.25
CA VAL A 135 4.00 -4.03 -5.94
C VAL A 135 4.43 -5.05 -4.91
N GLU A 136 5.60 -4.88 -4.30
CA GLU A 136 6.07 -5.81 -3.26
C GLU A 136 5.47 -5.47 -1.90
N SER A 137 5.43 -4.18 -1.56
CA SER A 137 4.99 -3.71 -0.25
C SER A 137 4.22 -2.41 -0.35
N ILE A 138 3.36 -2.19 0.62
CA ILE A 138 2.50 -1.03 0.72
C ILE A 138 2.74 -0.35 2.06
N LYS A 139 2.86 0.98 2.03
CA LYS A 139 2.75 1.83 3.21
C LYS A 139 1.33 2.35 3.31
N LEU A 140 0.56 1.84 4.25
CA LEU A 140 -0.81 2.27 4.52
C LEU A 140 -0.81 3.28 5.67
N ARG A 141 -1.27 4.50 5.39
CA ARG A 141 -1.46 5.55 6.39
C ARG A 141 -2.88 5.48 6.93
N VAL A 142 -3.03 5.32 8.24
CA VAL A 142 -4.33 5.21 8.91
C VAL A 142 -4.35 6.18 10.10
N PRO A 143 -5.42 6.98 10.29
CA PRO A 143 -5.63 7.74 11.51
C PRO A 143 -5.54 6.83 12.73
N PHE A 144 -4.76 7.21 13.73
CA PHE A 144 -4.54 6.39 14.92
C PHE A 144 -5.69 6.59 15.90
N VAL A 145 -6.67 5.69 15.85
CA VAL A 145 -7.76 5.61 16.84
C VAL A 145 -7.74 4.19 17.38
N PRO A 146 -7.22 3.98 18.60
CA PRO A 146 -7.20 2.66 19.23
C PRO A 146 -8.57 2.02 19.17
N GLU A 147 -8.61 0.70 18.96
CA GLU A 147 -9.85 -0.11 18.95
C GLU A 147 -10.86 0.20 17.83
N VAL A 148 -10.64 1.26 17.03
CA VAL A 148 -11.47 1.62 15.88
C VAL A 148 -10.74 1.33 14.58
N THR A 149 -9.55 1.92 14.41
CA THR A 149 -8.81 1.80 13.15
C THR A 149 -7.66 0.81 13.26
N VAL A 150 -6.97 0.79 14.40
CA VAL A 150 -5.83 -0.08 14.63
C VAL A 150 -5.83 -0.56 16.08
N GLN A 151 -5.32 -1.77 16.28
CA GLN A 151 -5.09 -2.33 17.61
C GLN A 151 -3.62 -2.72 17.71
N LEU A 152 -2.89 -1.89 18.46
CA LEU A 152 -1.46 -1.97 18.64
C LEU A 152 -1.14 -2.25 20.11
N GLU A 153 -0.03 -2.92 20.38
CA GLU A 153 0.47 -3.10 21.74
C GLU A 153 0.97 -1.77 22.29
N ALA A 154 0.77 -1.53 23.59
CA ALA A 154 1.14 -0.26 24.24
C ALA A 154 2.62 0.10 24.02
N ASP A 155 3.50 -0.91 24.02
CA ASP A 155 4.95 -0.74 23.84
C ASP A 155 5.35 -0.30 22.43
N SER A 156 4.47 -0.49 21.44
CA SER A 156 4.72 -0.10 20.05
C SER A 156 4.34 1.37 19.75
N ILE A 157 3.70 2.05 20.70
CA ILE A 157 3.23 3.43 20.56
C ILE A 157 4.32 4.38 21.08
N PRO A 158 4.90 5.26 20.23
CA PRO A 158 5.90 6.22 20.68
C PRO A 158 5.35 7.18 21.73
N LYS A 159 6.18 7.55 22.72
CA LYS A 159 5.81 8.54 23.72
C LYS A 159 5.48 9.88 23.06
N GLY A 160 4.35 10.49 23.45
CA GLY A 160 3.89 11.78 22.91
C GLY A 160 3.06 11.68 21.63
N GLN A 161 2.81 10.47 21.13
CA GLN A 161 1.92 10.24 20.02
C GLN A 161 0.47 10.59 20.41
N ARG A 162 -0.22 11.32 19.52
CA ARG A 162 -1.61 11.75 19.76
C ARG A 162 -2.59 10.89 18.98
N GLU A 163 -3.71 10.58 19.61
CA GLU A 163 -4.87 9.97 18.96
C GLU A 163 -5.45 10.92 17.91
N ALA A 164 -5.91 10.33 16.82
CA ALA A 164 -6.66 11.02 15.80
C ALA A 164 -8.04 11.43 16.34
N GLN A 165 -8.54 12.56 15.86
CA GLN A 165 -9.87 13.03 16.21
C GLN A 165 -10.90 12.46 15.23
N GLU A 166 -12.18 12.52 15.59
CA GLU A 166 -13.28 12.12 14.69
C GLU A 166 -13.21 12.86 13.34
N ALA A 167 -12.79 14.13 13.33
CA ALA A 167 -12.60 14.91 12.11
C ALA A 167 -11.49 14.40 11.17
N ASP A 168 -10.58 13.55 11.64
CA ASP A 168 -9.59 12.88 10.78
C ASP A 168 -10.15 11.62 10.11
N LEU A 169 -11.29 11.13 10.60
CA LEU A 169 -12.03 10.01 10.06
C LEU A 169 -13.15 10.52 9.14
N ASN A 170 -13.35 9.86 8.01
CA ASN A 170 -14.55 10.06 7.22
C ASN A 170 -15.56 8.97 7.57
N THR A 171 -16.24 9.13 8.71
CA THR A 171 -17.27 8.20 9.21
C THR A 171 -18.57 8.27 8.43
N TYR A 172 -18.81 9.37 7.70
CA TYR A 172 -20.01 9.60 6.89
C TYR A 172 -19.83 9.22 5.42
N ALA A 173 -18.67 8.70 5.03
CA ALA A 173 -18.37 8.31 3.66
C ALA A 173 -19.34 7.22 3.18
N ALA A 174 -20.04 7.50 2.08
CA ALA A 174 -20.87 6.50 1.40
C ALA A 174 -20.03 5.78 0.34
N ILE A 175 -19.87 4.47 0.49
CA ILE A 175 -19.03 3.66 -0.38
C ILE A 175 -19.90 2.84 -1.33
N SER A 176 -19.68 3.02 -2.63
CA SER A 176 -20.34 2.25 -3.68
C SER A 176 -19.34 1.32 -4.34
N ALA A 177 -19.58 0.02 -4.25
CA ALA A 177 -18.84 -0.96 -5.03
C ALA A 177 -19.43 -1.04 -6.44
N CYS A 178 -18.57 -1.07 -7.47
CA CYS A 178 -19.01 -1.33 -8.84
C CYS A 178 -19.66 -2.72 -8.93
N PRO A 179 -20.94 -2.83 -9.33
CA PRO A 179 -21.58 -4.12 -9.53
C PRO A 179 -20.83 -4.95 -10.59
N GLY A 180 -20.56 -6.22 -10.29
CA GLY A 180 -19.89 -7.13 -11.23
C GLY A 180 -18.35 -7.08 -11.21
N GLU A 181 -17.74 -6.27 -10.35
CA GLU A 181 -16.28 -6.22 -10.26
C GLU A 181 -15.73 -7.49 -9.59
N SER A 182 -14.92 -8.24 -10.35
CA SER A 182 -14.29 -9.46 -9.85
C SER A 182 -13.25 -9.13 -8.80
N ARG A 183 -13.48 -9.64 -7.58
CA ARG A 183 -12.64 -9.42 -6.41
C ARG A 183 -11.45 -10.41 -6.38
N CYS A 184 -10.21 -9.91 -6.44
CA CYS A 184 -8.94 -10.61 -6.14
C CYS A 184 -8.86 -11.37 -4.77
N GLY A 185 -8.84 -12.71 -4.76
CA GLY A 185 -8.80 -13.51 -3.51
C GLY A 185 -7.41 -13.69 -2.84
N GLY A 186 -6.31 -13.40 -3.55
CA GLY A 186 -4.92 -13.46 -3.04
C GLY A 186 -4.33 -14.85 -2.72
N SER A 187 -3.08 -15.06 -3.16
CA SER A 187 -2.15 -16.23 -3.12
C SER A 187 -1.86 -16.90 -4.48
N ALA A 188 -2.77 -16.82 -5.46
CA ALA A 188 -2.45 -17.06 -6.89
C ALA A 188 -3.53 -16.45 -7.79
N CYS A 189 -3.95 -15.21 -7.50
CA CYS A 189 -5.13 -14.63 -8.13
C CYS A 189 -5.01 -14.57 -9.67
N TRP A 190 -5.66 -15.52 -10.34
CA TRP A 190 -5.94 -15.47 -11.77
C TRP A 190 -7.28 -14.77 -11.97
N LEU A 191 -7.23 -13.49 -12.32
CA LEU A 191 -8.41 -12.83 -12.88
C LEU A 191 -8.86 -13.63 -14.14
N PRO A 192 -10.16 -13.82 -14.38
CA PRO A 192 -10.67 -14.54 -15.55
C PRO A 192 -10.30 -13.89 -16.89
N TRP A 193 -9.90 -12.62 -16.93
CA TRP A 193 -9.47 -11.96 -18.16
C TRP A 193 -8.33 -12.70 -18.89
N ARG A 194 -7.32 -13.28 -18.22
CA ARG A 194 -6.30 -14.10 -18.91
C ARG A 194 -6.88 -15.38 -19.54
N LYS A 195 -7.97 -15.91 -18.99
CA LYS A 195 -8.76 -16.97 -19.63
C LYS A 195 -9.63 -16.44 -20.78
N LEU A 196 -10.11 -15.21 -20.72
CA LEU A 196 -10.99 -14.59 -21.73
C LEU A 196 -10.23 -13.98 -22.92
N VAL A 197 -9.03 -13.42 -22.71
CA VAL A 197 -8.23 -12.76 -23.75
C VAL A 197 -6.95 -13.53 -24.15
N GLY A 198 -6.70 -14.69 -23.52
CA GLY A 198 -5.49 -15.49 -23.71
C GLY A 198 -4.25 -14.87 -23.05
N GLU A 199 -3.19 -15.67 -22.85
CA GLU A 199 -1.93 -15.24 -22.20
C GLU A 199 -1.16 -14.14 -22.98
N ALA A 200 -1.55 -13.87 -24.23
CA ALA A 200 -0.82 -12.99 -25.15
C ALA A 200 -1.28 -11.53 -25.18
N PHE A 201 -2.43 -11.17 -24.59
CA PHE A 201 -3.10 -9.88 -24.91
C PHE A 201 -2.40 -8.60 -24.42
N ILE A 202 -1.40 -8.67 -23.54
CA ILE A 202 -0.73 -7.47 -22.98
C ILE A 202 0.79 -7.57 -23.08
N TRP A 203 1.30 -8.62 -23.71
CA TRP A 203 2.74 -8.81 -23.89
C TRP A 203 3.24 -8.44 -25.27
N GLU A 204 2.37 -8.05 -26.20
CA GLU A 204 2.85 -7.31 -27.35
C GLU A 204 3.45 -6.00 -26.80
N PRO A 205 4.79 -5.79 -26.89
CA PRO A 205 5.34 -4.49 -26.59
C PRO A 205 4.50 -3.53 -27.40
N MET A 206 3.92 -2.50 -26.76
CA MET A 206 3.33 -1.41 -27.50
C MET A 206 4.42 -0.96 -28.47
N ALA A 207 4.34 -1.41 -29.71
CA ALA A 207 5.29 -1.06 -30.72
C ALA A 207 5.25 0.45 -30.72
N GLU A 208 6.43 1.02 -30.51
CA GLU A 208 6.67 2.43 -30.69
C GLU A 208 5.93 2.88 -31.96
N ASP A 209 5.27 4.04 -31.89
CA ASP A 209 4.39 4.62 -32.91
C ASP A 209 2.87 4.40 -32.75
N VAL A 210 2.33 4.81 -31.59
CA VAL A 210 1.18 5.74 -31.68
C VAL A 210 1.76 7.06 -32.17
N SER A 211 1.97 7.14 -33.48
CA SER A 211 2.40 8.34 -34.18
C SER A 211 1.54 9.52 -33.74
N GLU A 212 2.19 10.66 -33.54
CA GLU A 212 1.56 11.93 -33.16
C GLU A 212 0.26 12.13 -33.95
N ARG A 213 -0.87 12.19 -33.25
CA ARG A 213 -2.17 12.46 -33.84
C ARG A 213 -2.03 13.69 -34.75
N PRO A 214 -2.17 13.56 -36.08
CA PRO A 214 -1.97 14.68 -36.99
C PRO A 214 -2.99 15.78 -36.64
N GLY A 215 -2.51 16.93 -36.16
CA GLY A 215 -3.38 18.10 -35.94
C GLY A 215 -3.20 18.86 -34.63
N ILE A 216 -2.51 18.31 -33.62
CA ILE A 216 -2.19 19.09 -32.41
C ILE A 216 -0.82 19.73 -32.61
N LYS A 217 -0.80 20.97 -33.11
CA LYS A 217 0.43 21.76 -33.21
C LYS A 217 1.09 21.85 -31.82
N PRO A 218 2.38 21.47 -31.66
CA PRO A 218 3.11 21.60 -30.41
C PRO A 218 3.40 23.08 -30.16
N GLY A 219 2.40 23.77 -29.63
CA GLY A 219 2.43 25.19 -29.35
C GLY A 219 1.80 25.44 -28.00
N ARG A 220 2.45 25.00 -26.91
CA ARG A 220 2.19 25.58 -25.60
C ARG A 220 2.62 27.05 -25.67
N LYS A 221 1.68 27.95 -26.00
CA LYS A 221 1.81 29.36 -25.63
C LYS A 221 2.05 29.38 -24.12
N ARG A 222 3.23 29.82 -23.69
CA ARG A 222 3.48 30.16 -22.29
C ARG A 222 2.49 31.27 -21.97
N VAL A 223 1.40 30.93 -21.29
CA VAL A 223 0.51 31.94 -20.71
C VAL A 223 1.35 32.67 -19.67
N PRO A 224 1.60 33.99 -19.83
CA PRO A 224 2.35 34.75 -18.85
C PRO A 224 1.66 34.63 -17.50
N LEU A 225 2.41 34.26 -16.45
CA LEU A 225 1.87 34.17 -15.07
C LEU A 225 1.28 35.50 -14.57
N SER A 226 1.56 36.62 -15.24
CA SER A 226 0.98 37.92 -14.94
C SER A 226 -0.53 38.01 -15.19
N HIS A 227 -1.12 37.06 -15.94
CA HIS A 227 -2.56 37.05 -16.20
C HIS A 227 -3.39 36.44 -15.06
N PHE A 228 -2.74 35.81 -14.07
CA PHE A 228 -3.36 35.38 -12.82
C PHE A 228 -3.07 36.39 -11.70
N ALA A 229 -3.57 37.61 -11.88
CA ALA A 229 -3.60 38.60 -10.82
C ALA A 229 -4.58 38.15 -9.72
N GLY A 230 -4.06 37.49 -8.68
CA GLY A 230 -4.87 37.15 -7.50
C GLY A 230 -4.24 36.18 -6.50
N TRP A 231 -3.24 35.38 -6.89
CA TRP A 231 -2.71 34.30 -6.03
C TRP A 231 -1.30 34.54 -5.49
N GLY A 232 -0.67 35.67 -5.81
CA GLY A 232 0.72 35.95 -5.44
C GLY A 232 0.96 36.52 -4.03
N LYS A 233 -0.07 36.88 -3.26
CA LYS A 233 0.11 37.59 -1.97
C LYS A 233 0.12 36.70 -0.73
N THR A 234 -0.17 35.40 -0.84
CA THR A 234 -0.17 34.48 0.32
C THR A 234 1.15 33.71 0.49
N ALA A 235 2.02 33.68 -0.52
CA ALA A 235 3.28 32.92 -0.44
C ALA A 235 4.39 33.65 0.35
N ASP A 236 4.31 34.97 0.52
CA ASP A 236 5.33 35.73 1.24
C ASP A 236 5.07 35.82 2.76
N ALA A 237 3.85 35.50 3.22
CA ALA A 237 3.51 35.53 4.65
C ALA A 237 4.00 34.29 5.44
N GLU A 238 4.38 33.20 4.78
CA GLU A 238 4.92 31.99 5.45
C GLU A 238 6.44 32.01 5.66
N LYS A 239 7.17 32.98 5.07
CA LYS A 239 8.63 33.07 5.21
C LYS A 239 9.12 33.88 6.42
N GLU A 240 8.23 34.56 7.15
CA GLU A 240 8.62 35.37 8.31
C GLU A 240 8.36 34.68 9.68
N ARG A 241 8.10 33.37 9.71
CA ARG A 241 7.79 32.64 10.96
C ARG A 241 8.74 31.47 11.31
N PHE A 242 9.94 31.44 10.75
CA PHE A 242 11.01 30.54 11.21
C PHE A 242 12.30 31.31 11.48
#